data_AF-A0A0A9Y6P9-F1
#
_entry.id   AF-A0A0A9Y6P9-F1
#
_cell.length_a   1.000
_cell.length_b   1.000
_cell.length_c   1.000
_cell.angle_alpha   90.00
_cell.angle_beta   90.00
_cell.angle_gamma   90.00
#
_symmetry.space_group_name_H-M   'P 1'
#
loop_
_entity.id
_entity.type
_entity.pdbx_description
1 polymer ?
#
loop_
_entity_poly.entity_id
_entity_poly.type
_entity_poly.pdbx_seq_one_letter_code
_entity_poly.pdbx_strand_id
1 'polypeptide(L)'
;MCGPNKDDSSGDPQECHSVCGGAGCGSCGGKSVSCENGAVGKAQAGLDLAEVFANQILNKLRRAELQNREMSNAKQKTEEANEAALDAHETASNLKSKFEEVVGKLSQMNKDLNDFIGGDRATPNEILTVVNETLQMEMGLDPGKIESLAKQINSTNDSLTNVTAILDDTKHDREAADKLKNESDRAKKEAESVLEKAQKVVEGLNASKVAQDKAEEKIKTAKADIEEINKLLSQVVSETTDADSKVNGTKSEIENIKSLLKALQTTVLQNKHGADTVKKEADDISNQVNNTYSKAEDLKGQYNKVRQTISSRERVSDQSKSRAQRLLESARRLSVRTKTKQNELQEVNGAYNQQESKLNELETTINELTSIIENHITYIEEKDRAYRGCEV
;
A
#
# COMPACT_ATOMS: atom_id res chain seq x y z
N MET A 1 32.21 25.59 -13.84
CA MET A 1 30.76 25.59 -13.57
C MET A 1 30.04 25.74 -14.90
N CYS A 2 29.14 24.82 -15.23
CA CYS A 2 28.25 24.97 -16.39
C CYS A 2 27.15 25.97 -15.99
N GLY A 3 27.41 27.25 -16.20
CA GLY A 3 26.45 28.34 -15.98
C GLY A 3 25.86 28.83 -17.29
N PRO A 4 24.77 29.60 -17.26
CA PRO A 4 24.24 30.25 -18.45
C PRO A 4 25.23 31.35 -18.88
N ASN A 5 26.08 31.05 -19.86
CA ASN A 5 26.79 32.12 -20.56
C ASN A 5 25.77 32.83 -21.47
N LYS A 6 25.63 34.14 -21.26
CA LYS A 6 25.16 35.05 -22.30
C LYS A 6 26.21 35.01 -23.42
N ASP A 7 25.73 35.02 -24.66
CA ASP A 7 26.52 35.09 -25.92
C ASP A 7 26.79 33.76 -26.64
N ASP A 8 25.77 32.93 -26.82
CA ASP A 8 25.68 32.09 -28.02
C ASP A 8 24.21 31.78 -28.35
N SER A 9 23.56 32.70 -29.05
CA SER A 9 22.21 32.55 -29.60
C SER A 9 22.21 31.85 -30.96
N SER A 10 23.11 30.88 -31.15
CA SER A 10 23.24 30.10 -32.39
C SER A 10 23.84 28.70 -32.14
N GLY A 11 23.34 27.99 -31.13
CA GLY A 11 23.59 26.57 -30.94
C GLY A 11 22.47 25.75 -31.56
N ASP A 12 22.78 25.01 -32.63
CA ASP A 12 21.89 24.02 -33.22
C ASP A 12 21.40 23.04 -32.13
N PRO A 13 20.11 22.62 -32.10
CA PRO A 13 19.57 21.73 -31.06
C PRO A 13 20.20 20.33 -30.99
N GLN A 14 21.20 20.04 -31.84
CA GLN A 14 21.84 18.75 -32.04
C GLN A 14 23.30 18.69 -31.63
N GLU A 15 23.91 19.80 -31.19
CA GLU A 15 25.31 19.78 -30.76
C GLU A 15 25.45 19.62 -29.24
N CYS A 16 25.97 18.46 -28.84
CA CYS A 16 26.23 18.14 -27.45
C CYS A 16 27.50 18.83 -26.94
N HIS A 17 27.36 19.76 -25.98
CA HIS A 17 28.52 20.45 -25.41
C HIS A 17 29.48 19.45 -24.75
N SER A 18 30.74 19.45 -25.17
CA SER A 18 31.73 18.43 -24.80
C SER A 18 32.00 18.29 -23.30
N VAL A 19 31.80 19.37 -22.52
CA VAL A 19 32.06 19.42 -21.07
C VAL A 19 30.78 19.48 -20.24
N CYS A 20 29.69 20.07 -20.76
CA CYS A 20 28.46 20.28 -19.99
C CYS A 20 27.32 19.35 -20.42
N GLY A 21 27.42 18.76 -21.61
CA GLY A 21 26.34 18.01 -22.22
C GLY A 21 25.10 18.87 -22.47
N GLY A 22 23.96 18.22 -22.70
CA GLY A 22 22.70 18.86 -23.09
C GLY A 22 21.52 17.88 -23.05
N ALA A 23 20.29 18.39 -23.15
CA ALA A 23 19.11 17.55 -23.23
C ALA A 23 19.17 16.66 -24.49
N GLY A 24 19.09 15.33 -24.32
CA GLY A 24 19.24 14.37 -25.44
C GLY A 24 20.67 13.90 -25.72
N CYS A 25 21.68 14.42 -25.02
CA CYS A 25 23.10 14.13 -25.26
C CYS A 25 23.69 13.00 -24.40
N GLY A 26 22.90 12.35 -23.55
CA GLY A 26 23.32 11.24 -22.70
C GLY A 26 24.31 11.58 -21.58
N SER A 27 24.78 12.83 -21.47
CA SER A 27 25.70 13.31 -20.43
C SER A 27 25.31 14.71 -19.96
N CYS A 28 25.44 14.98 -18.66
CA CYS A 28 25.04 16.24 -18.02
C CYS A 28 26.14 16.69 -17.04
N GLY A 29 27.16 17.41 -17.55
CA GLY A 29 28.33 17.82 -16.76
C GLY A 29 29.60 16.99 -17.03
N GLY A 30 29.74 16.45 -18.24
CA GLY A 30 30.89 15.68 -18.68
C GLY A 30 30.55 14.20 -18.87
N LYS A 31 31.46 13.42 -19.47
CA LYS A 31 31.21 12.01 -19.86
C LYS A 31 30.88 11.06 -18.69
N SER A 32 31.07 11.48 -17.45
CA SER A 32 30.92 10.66 -16.24
C SER A 32 29.71 11.02 -15.37
N VAL A 33 28.85 11.97 -15.79
CA VAL A 33 27.68 12.39 -15.00
C VAL A 33 26.39 12.06 -15.76
N SER A 34 25.59 11.15 -15.18
CA SER A 34 24.30 10.69 -15.72
C SER A 34 23.24 11.80 -15.63
N CYS A 35 22.45 11.94 -16.71
CA CYS A 35 21.33 12.88 -16.81
C CYS A 35 20.02 12.35 -16.20
N GLU A 36 20.03 11.21 -15.49
CA GLU A 36 18.82 10.57 -14.92
C GLU A 36 17.96 11.53 -14.08
N ASN A 37 18.58 12.47 -13.37
CA ASN A 37 17.88 13.44 -12.53
C ASN A 37 17.39 14.71 -13.28
N GLY A 38 17.67 14.81 -14.58
CA GLY A 38 17.21 15.90 -15.45
C GLY A 38 15.74 15.78 -15.82
N ALA A 39 15.16 16.83 -16.42
CA ALA A 39 13.75 16.87 -16.80
C ALA A 39 13.34 15.72 -17.75
N VAL A 40 14.18 15.41 -18.73
CA VAL A 40 13.95 14.32 -19.70
C VAL A 40 14.08 12.94 -19.04
N GLY A 41 15.09 12.74 -18.17
CA GLY A 41 15.25 11.48 -17.43
C GLY A 41 14.09 11.19 -16.47
N LYS A 42 13.60 12.23 -15.78
CA LYS A 42 12.41 12.13 -14.93
C LYS A 42 11.11 11.89 -15.73
N ALA A 43 10.96 12.51 -16.90
CA ALA A 43 9.82 12.28 -17.77
C ALA A 43 9.82 10.84 -18.32
N GLN A 44 10.99 10.34 -18.74
CA GLN A 44 11.16 8.96 -19.21
C GLN A 44 10.90 7.95 -18.09
N ALA A 45 11.48 8.15 -16.90
CA ALA A 45 11.21 7.29 -15.74
C ALA A 45 9.72 7.31 -15.33
N GLY A 46 9.05 8.45 -15.48
CA GLY A 46 7.60 8.56 -15.28
C GLY A 46 6.79 7.78 -16.31
N LEU A 47 7.20 7.80 -17.58
CA LEU A 47 6.58 7.02 -18.65
C LEU A 47 6.78 5.52 -18.45
N ASP A 48 8.01 5.09 -18.16
CA ASP A 48 8.34 3.68 -17.90
C ASP A 48 7.52 3.14 -16.72
N LEU A 49 7.38 3.94 -15.65
CA LEU A 49 6.55 3.58 -14.51
C LEU A 49 5.06 3.50 -14.88
N ALA A 50 4.56 4.41 -15.70
CA ALA A 50 3.19 4.39 -16.18
C ALA A 50 2.90 3.15 -17.05
N GLU A 51 3.83 2.74 -17.91
CA GLU A 51 3.72 1.52 -18.71
C GLU A 51 3.73 0.26 -17.85
N VAL A 52 4.60 0.20 -16.84
CA VAL A 52 4.62 -0.92 -15.87
C VAL A 52 3.28 -1.01 -15.14
N PHE A 53 2.74 0.11 -14.66
CA PHE A 53 1.43 0.11 -14.00
C PHE A 53 0.29 -0.26 -14.93
N ALA A 54 0.28 0.24 -16.17
CA ALA A 54 -0.73 -0.13 -17.17
C ALA A 54 -0.75 -1.64 -17.42
N ASN A 55 0.43 -2.25 -17.58
CA ASN A 55 0.56 -3.70 -17.75
C ASN A 55 0.13 -4.48 -16.50
N GLN A 56 0.43 -3.99 -15.30
CA GLN A 56 -0.03 -4.62 -14.06
C GLN A 56 -1.56 -4.56 -13.93
N ILE A 57 -2.18 -3.43 -14.27
CA ILE A 57 -3.64 -3.25 -14.24
C ILE A 57 -4.30 -4.22 -15.23
N LEU A 58 -3.81 -4.30 -16.46
CA LEU A 58 -4.35 -5.22 -17.48
C LEU A 58 -4.25 -6.69 -17.03
N ASN A 59 -3.12 -7.08 -16.45
CA ASN A 59 -2.95 -8.44 -15.91
C ASN A 59 -3.90 -8.72 -14.75
N LYS A 60 -4.12 -7.75 -13.85
CA LYS A 60 -5.08 -7.91 -12.75
C LYS A 60 -6.52 -7.98 -13.25
N LEU A 61 -6.88 -7.17 -14.24
CA LEU A 61 -8.21 -7.20 -14.86
C LEU A 61 -8.49 -8.57 -15.50
N ARG A 62 -7.53 -9.10 -16.27
CA ARG A 62 -7.64 -10.43 -16.89
C ARG A 62 -7.82 -11.55 -15.86
N ARG A 63 -7.10 -11.47 -14.72
CA ARG A 63 -7.25 -12.44 -13.62
C ARG A 63 -8.61 -12.32 -12.93
N ALA A 64 -9.09 -11.09 -12.71
CA ALA A 64 -10.39 -10.85 -12.11
C ALA A 64 -11.52 -11.38 -13.01
N GLU A 65 -11.43 -11.18 -14.34
CA GLU A 65 -12.39 -11.73 -15.30
C GLU A 65 -12.40 -13.26 -15.29
N LEU A 66 -11.23 -13.91 -15.22
CA LEU A 66 -11.13 -15.36 -15.11
C LEU A 66 -11.78 -15.87 -13.82
N GLN A 67 -11.47 -15.25 -12.68
CA GLN A 67 -12.06 -15.60 -11.39
C GLN A 67 -13.58 -15.39 -11.37
N ASN A 68 -14.08 -14.35 -12.05
CA ASN A 68 -15.52 -14.10 -12.13
C ASN A 68 -16.24 -15.18 -12.97
N ARG A 69 -15.60 -15.67 -14.04
CA ARG A 69 -16.12 -16.82 -14.82
C ARG A 69 -16.12 -18.10 -14.00
N GLU A 70 -15.05 -18.38 -13.26
CA GLU A 70 -14.96 -19.54 -12.37
C GLU A 70 -16.03 -19.47 -11.26
N MET A 71 -16.26 -18.29 -10.68
CA MET A 71 -17.30 -18.06 -9.67
C MET A 71 -18.70 -18.28 -10.23
N SER A 72 -18.97 -17.81 -11.46
CA SER A 72 -20.25 -18.05 -12.14
C SER A 72 -20.49 -19.55 -12.40
N ASN A 73 -19.45 -20.28 -12.82
CA ASN A 73 -19.54 -21.73 -13.02
C ASN A 73 -19.73 -22.47 -11.69
N ALA A 74 -19.05 -22.05 -10.62
CA ALA A 74 -19.21 -22.62 -9.28
C ALA A 74 -20.63 -22.39 -8.74
N LYS A 75 -21.18 -21.19 -8.96
CA LYS A 75 -22.57 -20.86 -8.61
C LYS A 75 -23.55 -21.79 -9.33
N GLN A 76 -23.42 -21.94 -10.65
CA GLN A 76 -24.29 -22.83 -11.42
C GLN A 76 -24.22 -24.28 -10.91
N LYS A 77 -23.01 -24.82 -10.68
CA LYS A 77 -22.85 -26.17 -10.12
C LYS A 77 -23.46 -26.32 -8.73
N THR A 78 -23.43 -25.26 -7.92
CA THR A 78 -24.03 -25.27 -6.58
C THR A 78 -25.56 -25.27 -6.67
N GLU A 79 -26.14 -24.52 -7.60
CA GLU A 79 -27.58 -24.53 -7.88
C GLU A 79 -28.04 -25.91 -8.37
N GLU A 80 -27.32 -26.53 -9.31
CA GLU A 80 -27.58 -27.89 -9.80
C GLU A 80 -27.48 -28.94 -8.67
N ALA A 81 -26.47 -28.84 -7.81
CA ALA A 81 -26.32 -29.75 -6.67
C ALA A 81 -27.44 -29.59 -5.62
N ASN A 82 -27.90 -28.35 -5.39
CA ASN A 82 -29.00 -28.08 -4.49
C ASN A 82 -30.33 -28.63 -5.03
N GLU A 83 -30.58 -28.49 -6.34
CA GLU A 83 -31.75 -29.07 -6.99
C GLU A 83 -31.76 -30.61 -6.88
N ALA A 84 -30.62 -31.26 -7.15
CA ALA A 84 -30.47 -32.71 -6.98
C ALA A 84 -30.69 -33.16 -5.52
N ALA A 85 -30.24 -32.37 -4.54
CA ALA A 85 -30.44 -32.66 -3.12
C ALA A 85 -31.92 -32.54 -2.72
N LEU A 86 -32.65 -31.58 -3.28
CA LEU A 86 -34.09 -31.42 -3.04
C LEU A 86 -34.89 -32.59 -3.64
N ASP A 87 -34.57 -33.02 -4.86
CA ASP A 87 -35.21 -34.17 -5.52
C ASP A 87 -34.93 -35.49 -4.76
N ALA A 88 -33.69 -35.68 -4.30
CA ALA A 88 -33.33 -36.81 -3.45
C ALA A 88 -34.09 -36.79 -2.11
N HIS A 89 -34.27 -35.61 -1.50
CA HIS A 89 -35.03 -35.46 -0.26
C HIS A 89 -36.51 -35.80 -0.46
N GLU A 90 -37.13 -35.32 -1.55
CA GLU A 90 -38.52 -35.63 -1.89
C GLU A 90 -38.69 -37.13 -2.14
N THR A 91 -37.77 -37.75 -2.89
CA THR A 91 -37.76 -39.19 -3.14
C THR A 91 -37.63 -39.99 -1.84
N ALA A 92 -36.73 -39.58 -0.93
CA ALA A 92 -36.56 -40.21 0.36
C ALA A 92 -37.80 -40.08 1.26
N SER A 93 -38.45 -38.91 1.23
CA SER A 93 -39.71 -38.66 1.96
C SER A 93 -40.85 -39.55 1.45
N ASN A 94 -40.99 -39.65 0.12
CA ASN A 94 -41.98 -40.52 -0.52
C ASN A 94 -41.73 -42.01 -0.22
N LEU A 95 -40.46 -42.43 -0.20
CA LEU A 95 -40.07 -43.79 0.16
C LEU A 95 -40.38 -44.10 1.63
N LYS A 96 -40.10 -43.17 2.54
CA LYS A 96 -40.45 -43.29 3.95
C LYS A 96 -41.96 -43.49 4.14
N SER A 97 -42.79 -42.68 3.47
CA SER A 97 -44.26 -42.80 3.53
C SER A 97 -44.75 -44.18 3.05
N LYS A 98 -44.21 -44.68 1.93
CA LYS A 98 -44.51 -46.03 1.43
C LYS A 98 -44.07 -47.12 2.41
N PHE A 99 -42.92 -46.95 3.06
CA PHE A 99 -42.43 -47.91 4.05
C PHE A 99 -43.32 -47.95 5.29
N GLU A 100 -43.76 -46.79 5.78
CA GLU A 100 -44.72 -46.68 6.88
C GLU A 100 -46.06 -47.35 6.53
N GLU A 101 -46.54 -47.22 5.29
CA GLU A 101 -47.74 -47.94 4.81
C GLU A 101 -47.54 -49.46 4.81
N VAL A 102 -46.39 -49.96 4.33
CA VAL A 102 -46.06 -51.39 4.32
C VAL A 102 -45.94 -51.95 5.73
N VAL A 103 -45.30 -51.23 6.65
CA VAL A 103 -45.23 -51.61 8.07
C VAL A 103 -46.64 -51.66 8.69
N GLY A 104 -47.51 -50.70 8.35
CA GLY A 104 -48.91 -50.71 8.76
C GLY A 104 -49.66 -51.94 8.27
N LYS A 105 -49.53 -52.30 6.98
CA LYS A 105 -50.13 -53.51 6.41
C LYS A 105 -49.58 -54.80 7.04
N LEU A 106 -48.28 -54.85 7.32
CA LEU A 106 -47.65 -56.00 7.99
C LEU A 106 -48.16 -56.18 9.42
N SER A 107 -48.33 -55.08 10.15
CA SER A 107 -48.92 -55.07 11.49
C SER A 107 -50.37 -55.57 11.46
N GLN A 108 -51.16 -55.13 10.49
CA GLN A 108 -52.53 -55.61 10.27
C GLN A 108 -52.56 -57.09 9.91
N MET A 109 -51.70 -57.55 9.01
CA MET A 109 -51.63 -58.97 8.63
C MET A 109 -51.21 -59.87 9.80
N ASN A 110 -50.32 -59.38 10.67
CA ASN A 110 -49.94 -60.09 11.89
C ASN A 110 -51.11 -60.13 12.90
N LYS A 111 -51.93 -59.09 12.94
CA LYS A 111 -53.18 -59.08 13.70
C LYS A 111 -54.19 -60.08 13.13
N ASP A 112 -54.41 -60.08 11.82
CA ASP A 112 -55.31 -61.02 11.15
C ASP A 112 -54.84 -62.48 11.33
N LEU A 113 -53.53 -62.73 11.34
CA LEU A 113 -52.95 -64.05 11.62
C LEU A 113 -53.17 -64.46 13.09
N ASN A 114 -52.98 -63.54 14.04
CA ASN A 114 -53.26 -63.80 15.45
C ASN A 114 -54.76 -64.01 15.70
N ASP A 115 -55.63 -63.27 15.02
CA ASP A 115 -57.08 -63.45 15.05
C ASP A 115 -57.49 -64.78 14.39
N PHE A 116 -56.77 -65.25 13.37
CA PHE A 116 -56.96 -66.58 12.76
C PHE A 116 -56.46 -67.73 13.64
N ILE A 117 -55.44 -67.49 14.45
CA ILE A 117 -54.90 -68.46 15.42
C ILE A 117 -55.74 -68.49 16.70
N GLY A 118 -56.25 -67.33 17.15
CA GLY A 118 -57.01 -67.17 18.39
C GLY A 118 -58.53 -67.14 18.23
N GLY A 119 -59.04 -67.02 17.00
CA GLY A 119 -60.48 -67.10 16.70
C GLY A 119 -61.00 -68.52 16.88
N ASP A 120 -62.25 -68.63 17.34
CA ASP A 120 -62.92 -69.89 17.65
C ASP A 120 -62.77 -70.90 16.50
N ARG A 121 -62.00 -71.95 16.75
CA ARG A 121 -61.93 -73.13 15.88
C ARG A 121 -62.90 -74.15 16.40
N ALA A 122 -63.62 -74.78 15.47
CA ALA A 122 -64.44 -75.94 15.78
C ALA A 122 -63.60 -76.98 16.52
N THR A 123 -64.01 -77.30 17.74
CA THR A 123 -63.31 -78.29 18.57
C THR A 123 -63.49 -79.69 17.95
N PRO A 124 -62.59 -80.65 18.21
CA PRO A 124 -62.75 -82.05 17.77
C PRO A 124 -64.10 -82.69 18.15
N ASN A 125 -64.81 -82.12 19.12
CA ASN A 125 -66.18 -82.50 19.50
C ASN A 125 -67.26 -82.05 18.52
N GLU A 126 -67.05 -81.00 17.72
CA GLU A 126 -68.04 -80.50 16.75
C GLU A 126 -68.01 -81.31 15.43
N ILE A 127 -66.87 -81.93 15.12
CA ILE A 127 -66.73 -82.87 13.99
C ILE A 127 -67.41 -84.22 14.31
N LEU A 128 -67.47 -84.61 15.59
CA LEU A 128 -68.14 -85.85 16.03
C LEU A 128 -69.68 -85.74 16.03
N THR A 129 -70.24 -84.54 16.09
CA THR A 129 -71.70 -84.32 16.03
C THR A 129 -72.26 -84.61 14.64
N VAL A 130 -71.54 -84.23 13.57
CA VAL A 130 -72.00 -84.42 12.18
C VAL A 130 -71.89 -85.88 11.72
N VAL A 131 -70.94 -86.66 12.26
CA VAL A 131 -70.80 -88.09 11.94
C VAL A 131 -71.87 -88.93 12.65
N ASN A 132 -72.30 -88.54 13.85
CA ASN A 132 -73.33 -89.27 14.60
C ASN A 132 -74.77 -88.98 14.14
N GLU A 133 -75.04 -87.87 13.44
CA GLU A 133 -76.38 -87.58 12.90
C GLU A 133 -76.70 -88.31 11.58
N THR A 134 -75.73 -89.04 11.00
CA THR A 134 -75.97 -89.86 9.79
C THR A 134 -76.12 -91.36 10.11
N LEU A 135 -75.98 -91.78 11.37
CA LEU A 135 -75.95 -93.20 11.77
C LEU A 135 -77.12 -93.68 12.63
N GLN A 136 -78.22 -92.91 12.73
CA GLN A 136 -79.42 -93.33 13.45
C GLN A 136 -80.71 -92.89 12.75
N MET A 137 -81.15 -93.68 11.79
CA MET A 137 -82.58 -93.89 11.51
C MET A 137 -82.82 -95.38 11.34
N GLU A 138 -83.28 -96.01 12.41
CA GLU A 138 -83.94 -97.32 12.38
C GLU A 138 -85.42 -97.17 12.00
N MET A 139 -85.93 -98.20 11.31
CA MET A 139 -87.23 -98.90 11.50
C MET A 139 -87.43 -99.78 10.25
N GLY A 140 -87.66 -101.09 10.26
CA GLY A 140 -87.91 -102.08 11.29
C GLY A 140 -88.81 -103.17 10.67
N LEU A 141 -88.44 -104.46 10.79
CA LEU A 141 -89.30 -105.63 11.09
C LEU A 141 -88.67 -106.97 10.62
N ASP A 142 -88.32 -107.78 11.63
CA ASP A 142 -88.20 -109.26 11.66
C ASP A 142 -89.64 -109.87 11.59
N PRO A 143 -89.92 -111.19 11.39
CA PRO A 143 -89.02 -112.34 11.58
C PRO A 143 -89.17 -113.56 10.64
N GLY A 144 -88.10 -114.36 10.48
CA GLY A 144 -88.27 -115.74 10.00
C GLY A 144 -87.05 -116.41 9.35
N LYS A 145 -86.15 -116.90 10.19
CA LYS A 145 -84.96 -117.71 9.91
C LYS A 145 -85.14 -118.90 8.94
N ILE A 146 -84.08 -119.07 8.12
CA ILE A 146 -83.31 -120.31 7.83
C ILE A 146 -83.93 -121.37 6.88
N GLU A 147 -83.08 -121.95 6.03
CA GLU A 147 -83.20 -123.29 5.39
C GLU A 147 -83.89 -123.51 4.02
N SER A 148 -84.14 -122.47 3.21
CA SER A 148 -84.70 -122.65 1.84
C SER A 148 -83.70 -122.50 0.67
N LEU A 149 -82.47 -122.02 0.93
CA LEU A 149 -81.53 -121.62 -0.15
C LEU A 149 -80.74 -122.77 -0.80
N ALA A 150 -81.02 -124.04 -0.46
CA ALA A 150 -80.39 -125.21 -1.09
C ALA A 150 -81.20 -125.79 -2.27
N LYS A 151 -82.43 -125.29 -2.53
CA LYS A 151 -83.33 -125.84 -3.56
C LYS A 151 -83.40 -125.04 -4.87
N GLN A 152 -82.67 -123.94 -5.00
CA GLN A 152 -82.68 -123.13 -6.23
C GLN A 152 -81.49 -123.41 -7.18
N ILE A 153 -80.80 -124.55 -6.99
CA ILE A 153 -79.78 -125.07 -7.93
C ILE A 153 -80.39 -125.50 -9.28
N ASN A 154 -81.73 -125.58 -9.39
CA ASN A 154 -82.43 -126.00 -10.62
C ASN A 154 -83.02 -124.86 -11.48
N SER A 155 -82.86 -123.58 -11.11
CA SER A 155 -83.33 -122.45 -11.95
C SER A 155 -82.24 -121.83 -12.82
N THR A 156 -81.03 -122.41 -12.83
CA THR A 156 -79.84 -121.98 -13.59
C THR A 156 -79.96 -122.20 -15.10
N ASN A 157 -81.12 -122.58 -15.65
CA ASN A 157 -81.27 -122.90 -17.07
C ASN A 157 -82.07 -121.86 -17.89
N ASP A 158 -82.66 -120.84 -17.26
CA ASP A 158 -83.38 -119.74 -17.96
C ASP A 158 -82.71 -118.36 -17.80
N SER A 159 -81.56 -118.28 -17.11
CA SER A 159 -80.86 -117.01 -16.86
C SER A 159 -79.94 -116.55 -18.00
N LEU A 160 -80.01 -117.16 -19.18
CA LEU A 160 -79.26 -116.78 -20.39
C LEU A 160 -79.80 -115.50 -21.08
N THR A 161 -80.31 -114.55 -20.30
CA THR A 161 -80.68 -113.20 -20.75
C THR A 161 -80.33 -112.17 -19.67
N ASN A 162 -79.07 -112.17 -19.21
CA ASN A 162 -78.64 -111.21 -18.18
C ASN A 162 -77.54 -110.23 -18.60
N VAL A 163 -77.49 -109.90 -19.89
CA VAL A 163 -76.73 -108.72 -20.34
C VAL A 163 -77.34 -107.45 -19.74
N THR A 164 -78.67 -107.40 -19.58
CA THR A 164 -79.41 -106.28 -19.01
C THR A 164 -79.21 -106.10 -17.50
N ALA A 165 -79.23 -107.15 -16.67
CA ALA A 165 -78.95 -106.94 -15.24
C ALA A 165 -77.47 -106.69 -14.95
N ILE A 166 -76.53 -107.24 -15.72
CA ILE A 166 -75.11 -106.85 -15.60
C ILE A 166 -74.93 -105.38 -16.01
N LEU A 167 -75.63 -104.90 -17.03
CA LEU A 167 -75.63 -103.48 -17.43
C LEU A 167 -76.27 -102.58 -16.36
N ASP A 168 -77.35 -103.00 -15.70
CA ASP A 168 -77.98 -102.25 -14.62
C ASP A 168 -77.13 -102.27 -13.33
N ASP A 169 -76.52 -103.40 -12.98
CA ASP A 169 -75.62 -103.53 -11.83
C ASP A 169 -74.31 -102.71 -12.02
N THR A 170 -73.75 -102.67 -13.23
CA THR A 170 -72.52 -101.92 -13.53
C THR A 170 -72.76 -100.43 -13.83
N LYS A 171 -74.00 -100.00 -13.98
CA LYS A 171 -74.37 -98.60 -14.24
C LYS A 171 -73.95 -97.70 -13.07
N HIS A 172 -74.21 -98.14 -11.84
CA HIS A 172 -73.86 -97.38 -10.64
C HIS A 172 -72.33 -97.27 -10.47
N ASP A 173 -71.59 -98.34 -10.74
CA ASP A 173 -70.13 -98.34 -10.68
C ASP A 173 -69.51 -97.45 -11.76
N ARG A 174 -70.09 -97.43 -12.96
CA ARG A 174 -69.69 -96.51 -14.04
C ARG A 174 -69.98 -95.06 -13.67
N GLU A 175 -71.15 -94.76 -13.11
CA GLU A 175 -71.50 -93.41 -12.64
C GLU A 175 -70.55 -92.95 -11.53
N ALA A 176 -70.19 -93.83 -10.60
CA ALA A 176 -69.18 -93.56 -9.56
C ALA A 176 -67.78 -93.33 -10.14
N ALA A 177 -67.35 -94.13 -11.12
CA ALA A 177 -66.07 -93.98 -11.81
C ALA A 177 -66.01 -92.68 -12.63
N ASP A 178 -67.08 -92.33 -13.33
CA ASP A 178 -67.18 -91.07 -14.08
C ASP A 178 -67.16 -89.86 -13.13
N LYS A 179 -67.79 -89.96 -11.95
CA LYS A 179 -67.74 -88.93 -10.91
C LYS A 179 -66.33 -88.76 -10.32
N LEU A 180 -65.66 -89.85 -9.97
CA LEU A 180 -64.27 -89.85 -9.50
C LEU A 180 -63.30 -89.29 -10.55
N LYS A 181 -63.50 -89.65 -11.83
CA LYS A 181 -62.72 -89.08 -12.94
C LYS A 181 -62.92 -87.56 -13.03
N ASN A 182 -64.16 -87.08 -12.95
CA ASN A 182 -64.45 -85.64 -13.00
C ASN A 182 -63.85 -84.89 -11.80
N GLU A 183 -63.89 -85.49 -10.61
CA GLU A 183 -63.23 -84.94 -9.41
C GLU A 183 -61.71 -84.91 -9.54
N SER A 184 -61.10 -85.97 -10.08
CA SER A 184 -59.65 -86.03 -10.35
C SER A 184 -59.23 -85.00 -11.41
N ASP A 185 -59.99 -84.85 -12.50
CA ASP A 185 -59.74 -83.84 -13.53
C ASP A 185 -59.87 -82.42 -12.97
N ARG A 186 -60.81 -82.18 -12.05
CA ARG A 186 -60.96 -80.90 -11.36
C ARG A 186 -59.79 -80.63 -10.41
N ALA A 187 -59.40 -81.60 -9.59
CA ALA A 187 -58.26 -81.50 -8.69
C ALA A 187 -56.94 -81.25 -9.46
N LYS A 188 -56.77 -81.90 -10.63
CA LYS A 188 -55.64 -81.67 -11.53
C LYS A 188 -55.60 -80.22 -12.03
N LYS A 189 -56.73 -79.68 -12.52
CA LYS A 189 -56.79 -78.28 -12.98
C LYS A 189 -56.52 -77.29 -11.85
N GLU A 190 -57.01 -77.55 -10.64
CA GLU A 190 -56.73 -76.73 -9.46
C GLU A 190 -55.23 -76.76 -9.11
N ALA A 191 -54.60 -77.93 -9.12
CA ALA A 191 -53.16 -78.09 -8.89
C ALA A 191 -52.30 -77.39 -9.96
N GLU A 192 -52.68 -77.48 -11.24
CA GLU A 192 -52.04 -76.76 -12.35
C GLU A 192 -52.14 -75.24 -12.16
N SER A 193 -53.29 -74.72 -11.71
CA SER A 193 -53.44 -73.28 -11.41
C SER A 193 -52.59 -72.84 -10.22
N VAL A 194 -52.49 -73.66 -9.17
CA VAL A 194 -51.62 -73.38 -8.02
C VAL A 194 -50.15 -73.39 -8.44
N LEU A 195 -49.74 -74.33 -9.30
CA LEU A 195 -48.39 -74.40 -9.84
C LEU A 195 -48.05 -73.13 -10.65
N GLU A 196 -48.95 -72.68 -11.53
CA GLU A 196 -48.76 -71.46 -12.31
C GLU A 196 -48.60 -70.23 -11.40
N LYS A 197 -49.43 -70.11 -10.36
CA LYS A 197 -49.32 -69.04 -9.34
C LYS A 197 -47.98 -69.12 -8.60
N ALA A 198 -47.56 -70.31 -8.19
CA ALA A 198 -46.28 -70.51 -7.51
C ALA A 198 -45.09 -70.13 -8.40
N GLN A 199 -45.12 -70.48 -9.68
CA GLN A 199 -44.10 -70.07 -10.66
C GLN A 199 -44.02 -68.55 -10.79
N LYS A 200 -45.16 -67.85 -10.90
CA LYS A 200 -45.19 -66.37 -10.93
C LYS A 200 -44.63 -65.74 -9.65
N VAL A 201 -44.88 -66.35 -8.48
CA VAL A 201 -44.30 -65.87 -7.21
C VAL A 201 -42.78 -66.03 -7.22
N VAL A 202 -42.25 -67.16 -7.70
CA VAL A 202 -40.79 -67.37 -7.81
C VAL A 202 -40.14 -66.38 -8.77
N GLU A 203 -40.76 -66.12 -9.93
CA GLU A 203 -40.30 -65.11 -10.88
C GLU A 203 -40.28 -63.70 -10.23
N GLY A 204 -41.34 -63.34 -9.51
CA GLY A 204 -41.42 -62.06 -8.79
C GLY A 204 -40.37 -61.93 -7.68
N LEU A 205 -40.08 -63.01 -6.95
CA LEU A 205 -39.02 -63.04 -5.93
C LEU A 205 -37.63 -62.89 -6.55
N ASN A 206 -37.35 -63.56 -7.67
CA ASN A 206 -36.10 -63.41 -8.40
C ASN A 206 -35.92 -61.97 -8.94
N ALA A 207 -36.96 -61.39 -9.53
CA ALA A 207 -36.92 -60.00 -9.98
C ALA A 207 -36.69 -59.02 -8.81
N SER A 208 -37.34 -59.28 -7.67
CA SER A 208 -37.14 -58.48 -6.44
C SER A 208 -35.72 -58.59 -5.91
N LYS A 209 -35.10 -59.79 -5.95
CA LYS A 209 -33.72 -59.99 -5.52
C LYS A 209 -32.74 -59.23 -6.41
N VAL A 210 -32.91 -59.29 -7.74
CA VAL A 210 -32.09 -58.51 -8.69
C VAL A 210 -32.22 -57.01 -8.44
N ALA A 211 -33.43 -56.52 -8.14
CA ALA A 211 -33.65 -55.11 -7.81
C ALA A 211 -32.97 -54.71 -6.48
N GLN A 212 -33.02 -55.57 -5.46
CA GLN A 212 -32.33 -55.35 -4.19
C GLN A 212 -30.81 -55.31 -4.36
N ASP A 213 -30.23 -56.22 -5.13
CA ASP A 213 -28.77 -56.26 -5.38
C ASP A 213 -28.29 -54.97 -6.09
N LYS A 214 -29.06 -54.50 -7.08
CA LYS A 214 -28.79 -53.20 -7.74
C LYS A 214 -28.91 -52.02 -6.78
N ALA A 215 -29.90 -52.03 -5.90
CA ALA A 215 -30.07 -50.97 -4.90
C ALA A 215 -28.89 -50.96 -3.91
N GLU A 216 -28.42 -52.13 -3.49
CA GLU A 216 -27.27 -52.27 -2.59
C GLU A 216 -25.97 -51.76 -3.23
N GLU A 217 -25.75 -52.05 -4.52
CA GLU A 217 -24.63 -51.52 -5.29
C GLU A 217 -24.69 -49.98 -5.37
N LYS A 218 -25.87 -49.41 -5.64
CA LYS A 218 -26.07 -47.95 -5.68
C LYS A 218 -25.84 -47.31 -4.31
N ILE A 219 -26.32 -47.93 -3.22
CA ILE A 219 -26.07 -47.45 -1.85
C ILE A 219 -24.58 -47.48 -1.54
N LYS A 220 -23.86 -48.54 -1.93
CA LYS A 220 -22.41 -48.64 -1.72
C LYS A 220 -21.66 -47.54 -2.48
N THR A 221 -22.07 -47.25 -3.71
CA THR A 221 -21.51 -46.15 -4.51
C THR A 221 -21.76 -44.81 -3.85
N ALA A 222 -23.01 -44.53 -3.45
CA ALA A 222 -23.36 -43.28 -2.76
C ALA A 222 -22.58 -43.10 -1.45
N LYS A 223 -22.32 -44.18 -0.69
CA LYS A 223 -21.48 -44.11 0.52
C LYS A 223 -20.03 -43.72 0.19
N ALA A 224 -19.45 -44.28 -0.86
CA ALA A 224 -18.10 -43.93 -1.31
C ALA A 224 -18.04 -42.45 -1.77
N ASP A 225 -19.04 -42.00 -2.53
CA ASP A 225 -19.13 -40.60 -2.98
C ASP A 225 -19.24 -39.64 -1.78
N ILE A 226 -20.02 -39.99 -0.75
CA ILE A 226 -20.13 -39.20 0.50
C ILE A 226 -18.78 -39.13 1.23
N GLU A 227 -18.03 -40.24 1.30
CA GLU A 227 -16.70 -40.25 1.91
C GLU A 227 -15.72 -39.35 1.14
N GLU A 228 -15.76 -39.38 -0.20
CA GLU A 228 -14.95 -38.50 -1.05
C GLU A 228 -15.32 -37.01 -0.87
N ILE A 229 -16.63 -36.70 -0.85
CA ILE A 229 -17.13 -35.34 -0.61
C ILE A 229 -16.66 -34.83 0.77
N ASN A 230 -16.71 -35.65 1.82
CA ASN A 230 -16.24 -35.26 3.15
C ASN A 230 -14.73 -34.96 3.17
N LYS A 231 -13.93 -35.73 2.43
CA LYS A 231 -12.49 -35.47 2.27
C LYS A 231 -12.25 -34.16 1.51
N LEU A 232 -12.95 -33.92 0.41
CA LEU A 232 -12.87 -32.67 -0.34
C LEU A 232 -13.29 -31.47 0.50
N LEU A 233 -14.37 -31.60 1.27
CA LEU A 233 -14.84 -30.55 2.18
C LEU A 233 -13.78 -30.23 3.25
N SER A 234 -13.13 -31.24 3.80
CA SER A 234 -12.03 -31.05 4.77
C SER A 234 -10.85 -30.30 4.16
N GLN A 235 -10.51 -30.59 2.90
CA GLN A 235 -9.48 -29.87 2.16
C GLN A 235 -9.88 -28.42 1.90
N VAL A 236 -11.12 -28.17 1.46
CA VAL A 236 -11.66 -26.82 1.24
C VAL A 236 -11.62 -26.00 2.54
N VAL A 237 -11.99 -26.59 3.68
CA VAL A 237 -11.89 -25.93 5.00
C VAL A 237 -10.44 -25.56 5.30
N SER A 238 -9.49 -26.48 5.11
CA SER A 238 -8.07 -26.22 5.32
C SER A 238 -7.56 -25.09 4.43
N GLU A 239 -7.85 -25.13 3.13
CA GLU A 239 -7.43 -24.09 2.18
C GLU A 239 -8.07 -22.73 2.50
N THR A 240 -9.33 -22.73 2.98
CA THR A 240 -10.03 -21.51 3.41
C THR A 240 -9.40 -20.92 4.68
N THR A 241 -9.04 -21.75 5.66
CA THR A 241 -8.32 -21.29 6.86
C THR A 241 -6.95 -20.72 6.50
N ASP A 242 -6.22 -21.37 5.59
CA ASP A 242 -4.93 -20.88 5.09
C ASP A 242 -5.07 -19.52 4.39
N ALA A 243 -6.10 -19.37 3.55
CA ALA A 243 -6.44 -18.13 2.88
C ALA A 243 -6.78 -17.01 3.89
N ASP A 244 -7.58 -17.30 4.91
CA ASP A 244 -7.91 -16.34 5.97
C ASP A 244 -6.66 -15.89 6.75
N SER A 245 -5.73 -16.80 7.04
CA SER A 245 -4.45 -16.45 7.66
C SER A 245 -3.63 -15.49 6.79
N LYS A 246 -3.60 -15.70 5.47
CA LYS A 246 -2.89 -14.85 4.50
C LYS A 246 -3.55 -13.47 4.39
N VAL A 247 -4.88 -13.40 4.43
CA VAL A 247 -5.63 -12.14 4.46
C VAL A 247 -5.31 -11.36 5.73
N ASN A 248 -5.29 -12.01 6.89
CA ASN A 248 -4.91 -11.38 8.16
C ASN A 248 -3.45 -10.91 8.16
N GLY A 249 -2.52 -11.69 7.58
CA GLY A 249 -1.13 -11.26 7.37
C GLY A 249 -1.03 -10.02 6.50
N THR A 250 -1.72 -10.01 5.36
CA THR A 250 -1.79 -8.86 4.43
C THR A 250 -2.37 -7.62 5.11
N LYS A 251 -3.40 -7.78 5.94
CA LYS A 251 -3.98 -6.69 6.72
C LYS A 251 -2.97 -6.06 7.69
N SER A 252 -2.17 -6.89 8.37
CA SER A 252 -1.08 -6.43 9.25
C SER A 252 -0.02 -5.64 8.48
N GLU A 253 0.39 -6.12 7.30
CA GLU A 253 1.32 -5.40 6.42
C GLU A 253 0.77 -4.05 5.97
N ILE A 254 -0.52 -3.97 5.63
CA ILE A 254 -1.17 -2.71 5.26
C ILE A 254 -1.15 -1.71 6.42
N GLU A 255 -1.40 -2.15 7.66
CA GLU A 255 -1.32 -1.27 8.83
C GLU A 255 0.12 -0.78 9.09
N ASN A 256 1.12 -1.64 8.88
CA ASN A 256 2.54 -1.23 8.94
C ASN A 256 2.87 -0.19 7.85
N ILE A 257 2.42 -0.40 6.62
CA ILE A 257 2.62 0.55 5.50
C ILE A 257 1.94 1.89 5.81
N LYS A 258 0.72 1.90 6.37
CA LYS A 258 0.04 3.13 6.80
C LYS A 258 0.85 3.89 7.86
N SER A 259 1.42 3.18 8.82
CA SER A 259 2.30 3.77 9.85
C SER A 259 3.55 4.40 9.24
N LEU A 260 4.23 3.67 8.34
CA LEU A 260 5.39 4.17 7.60
C LEU A 260 5.05 5.38 6.74
N LEU A 261 3.90 5.39 6.06
CA LEU A 261 3.44 6.53 5.28
C LEU A 261 3.24 7.77 6.14
N LYS A 262 2.65 7.62 7.32
CA LYS A 262 2.46 8.72 8.28
C LYS A 262 3.81 9.28 8.75
N ALA A 263 4.77 8.40 9.08
CA ALA A 263 6.12 8.81 9.45
C ALA A 263 6.85 9.54 8.31
N LEU A 264 6.69 9.06 7.07
CA LEU A 264 7.24 9.71 5.88
C LEU A 264 6.63 11.09 5.66
N GLN A 265 5.31 11.22 5.79
CA GLN A 265 4.62 12.52 5.69
C GLN A 265 5.15 13.52 6.73
N THR A 266 5.34 13.10 7.98
CA THR A 266 5.96 13.93 9.02
C THR A 266 7.37 14.35 8.64
N THR A 267 8.19 13.42 8.13
CA THR A 267 9.56 13.70 7.71
C THR A 267 9.62 14.69 6.54
N VAL A 268 8.72 14.55 5.55
CA VAL A 268 8.62 15.48 4.42
C VAL A 268 8.24 16.89 4.89
N LEU A 269 7.29 17.00 5.83
CA LEU A 269 6.92 18.30 6.40
C LEU A 269 8.07 18.94 7.19
N GLN A 270 8.81 18.14 7.97
CA GLN A 270 10.00 18.60 8.69
C GLN A 270 11.10 19.07 7.74
N ASN A 271 11.38 18.31 6.67
CA ASN A 271 12.36 18.68 5.66
C ASN A 271 11.97 19.95 4.91
N LYS A 272 10.68 20.11 4.59
CA LYS A 272 10.16 21.35 3.99
C LYS A 272 10.37 22.54 4.92
N HIS A 273 10.02 22.39 6.20
CA HIS A 273 10.25 23.45 7.19
C HIS A 273 11.74 23.78 7.35
N GLY A 274 12.61 22.77 7.42
CA GLY A 274 14.06 22.95 7.45
C GLY A 274 14.59 23.69 6.23
N ALA A 275 14.12 23.34 5.03
CA ALA A 275 14.50 24.02 3.79
C ALA A 275 14.04 25.49 3.77
N ASP A 276 12.83 25.79 4.25
CA ASP A 276 12.33 27.16 4.36
C ASP A 276 13.16 27.99 5.37
N THR A 277 13.59 27.38 6.49
CA THR A 277 14.47 28.02 7.47
C THR A 277 15.85 28.30 6.88
N VAL A 278 16.49 27.31 6.23
CA VAL A 278 17.79 27.49 5.56
C VAL A 278 17.71 28.57 4.49
N LYS A 279 16.60 28.63 3.73
CA LYS A 279 16.38 29.69 2.75
C LYS A 279 16.35 31.08 3.40
N LYS A 280 15.59 31.24 4.50
CA LYS A 280 15.55 32.52 5.24
C LYS A 280 16.90 32.92 5.81
N GLU A 281 17.66 31.97 6.36
CA GLU A 281 19.01 32.22 6.85
C GLU A 281 19.96 32.62 5.72
N ALA A 282 19.88 31.97 4.56
CA ALA A 282 20.66 32.34 3.39
C ALA A 282 20.31 33.75 2.87
N ASP A 283 19.02 34.11 2.86
CA ASP A 283 18.56 35.46 2.50
C ASP A 283 19.08 36.52 3.50
N ASP A 284 19.07 36.23 4.81
CA ASP A 284 19.63 37.12 5.83
C ASP A 284 21.15 37.30 5.68
N ILE A 285 21.88 36.20 5.49
CA ILE A 285 23.33 36.24 5.22
C ILE A 285 23.62 37.07 3.97
N SER A 286 22.86 36.88 2.89
CA SER A 286 22.99 37.66 1.65
C SER A 286 22.84 39.16 1.92
N ASN A 287 21.84 39.55 2.72
CA ASN A 287 21.63 40.94 3.13
C ASN A 287 22.78 41.48 4.00
N GLN A 288 23.28 40.68 4.94
CA GLN A 288 24.42 41.04 5.78
C GLN A 288 25.71 41.23 4.96
N VAL A 289 25.96 40.35 3.98
CA VAL A 289 27.10 40.46 3.05
C VAL A 289 26.98 41.74 2.23
N ASN A 290 25.82 42.03 1.66
CA ASN A 290 25.59 43.26 0.89
C ASN A 290 25.81 44.53 1.74
N ASN A 291 25.31 44.54 2.98
CA ASN A 291 25.54 45.65 3.91
C ASN A 291 27.02 45.81 4.26
N THR A 292 27.72 44.69 4.52
CA THR A 292 29.15 44.69 4.82
C THR A 292 29.97 45.20 3.64
N TYR A 293 29.61 44.78 2.42
CA TYR A 293 30.23 45.28 1.19
C TYR A 293 30.03 46.80 1.02
N SER A 294 28.82 47.30 1.25
CA SER A 294 28.54 48.74 1.21
C SER A 294 29.36 49.53 2.23
N LYS A 295 29.50 49.01 3.46
CA LYS A 295 30.34 49.63 4.50
C LYS A 295 31.82 49.62 4.12
N ALA A 296 32.31 48.55 3.49
CA ALA A 296 33.69 48.44 3.03
C ALA A 296 33.99 49.46 1.90
N GLU A 297 33.07 49.63 0.95
CA GLU A 297 33.19 50.65 -0.09
C GLU A 297 33.14 52.08 0.48
N ASP A 298 32.27 52.35 1.46
CA ASP A 298 32.27 53.65 2.15
C ASP A 298 33.61 53.90 2.88
N LEU A 299 34.12 52.91 3.62
CA LEU A 299 35.40 53.00 4.31
C LEU A 299 36.57 53.25 3.34
N LYS A 300 36.57 52.58 2.19
CA LYS A 300 37.53 52.80 1.10
C LYS A 300 37.42 54.24 0.56
N GLY A 301 36.21 54.75 0.39
CA GLY A 301 35.95 56.15 0.04
C GLY A 301 36.51 57.13 1.07
N GLN A 302 36.27 56.89 2.37
CA GLN A 302 36.80 57.69 3.47
C GLN A 302 38.34 57.64 3.51
N TYR A 303 38.93 56.46 3.37
CA TYR A 303 40.38 56.28 3.29
C TYR A 303 40.99 57.11 2.15
N ASN A 304 40.39 57.08 0.96
CA ASN A 304 40.85 57.88 -0.17
C ASN A 304 40.79 59.39 0.11
N LYS A 305 39.72 59.88 0.77
CA LYS A 305 39.62 61.29 1.20
C LYS A 305 40.71 61.66 2.21
N VAL A 306 40.97 60.80 3.20
CA VAL A 306 42.03 60.99 4.19
C VAL A 306 43.40 61.03 3.49
N ARG A 307 43.67 60.09 2.59
CA ARG A 307 44.91 60.05 1.81
C ARG A 307 45.13 61.33 0.98
N GLN A 308 44.10 61.83 0.32
CA GLN A 308 44.18 63.10 -0.42
C GLN A 308 44.44 64.30 0.50
N THR A 309 43.79 64.33 1.67
CA THR A 309 43.96 65.39 2.67
C THR A 309 45.37 65.37 3.29
N ILE A 310 45.93 64.19 3.55
CA ILE A 310 47.32 64.05 4.02
C ILE A 310 48.29 64.57 2.96
N SER A 311 48.13 64.13 1.70
CA SER A 311 49.00 64.59 0.61
C SER A 311 48.92 66.11 0.37
N SER A 312 47.74 66.71 0.52
CA SER A 312 47.61 68.17 0.44
C SER A 312 48.27 68.88 1.62
N ARG A 313 48.14 68.35 2.85
CA ARG A 313 48.82 68.88 4.05
C ARG A 313 50.34 68.75 3.96
N GLU A 314 50.87 67.66 3.44
CA GLU A 314 52.31 67.49 3.19
C GLU A 314 52.82 68.58 2.26
N ARG A 315 52.13 68.84 1.14
CA ARG A 315 52.48 69.94 0.21
C ARG A 315 52.46 71.31 0.89
N VAL A 316 51.43 71.60 1.69
CA VAL A 316 51.34 72.86 2.45
C VAL A 316 52.44 72.98 3.49
N SER A 317 52.79 71.88 4.17
CA SER A 317 53.89 71.81 5.13
C SER A 317 55.23 72.11 4.45
N ASP A 318 55.52 71.48 3.32
CA ASP A 318 56.74 71.72 2.53
C ASP A 318 56.85 73.16 2.04
N GLN A 319 55.75 73.73 1.52
CA GLN A 319 55.70 75.14 1.14
C GLN A 319 55.95 76.06 2.34
N SER A 320 55.35 75.76 3.50
CA SER A 320 55.55 76.54 4.73
C SER A 320 56.99 76.48 5.21
N LYS A 321 57.61 75.30 5.18
CA LYS A 321 59.03 75.10 5.50
C LYS A 321 59.94 75.89 4.57
N SER A 322 59.70 75.83 3.26
CA SER A 322 60.43 76.63 2.26
C SER A 322 60.27 78.13 2.47
N ARG A 323 59.05 78.60 2.82
CA ARG A 323 58.79 80.00 3.17
C ARG A 323 59.53 80.40 4.45
N ALA A 324 59.50 79.58 5.49
CA ALA A 324 60.21 79.83 6.74
C ALA A 324 61.74 79.92 6.52
N GLN A 325 62.31 79.03 5.70
CA GLN A 325 63.73 79.09 5.32
C GLN A 325 64.08 80.39 4.58
N ARG A 326 63.24 80.82 3.62
CA ARG A 326 63.43 82.10 2.90
C ARG A 326 63.32 83.32 3.83
N LEU A 327 62.40 83.30 4.79
CA LEU A 327 62.26 84.36 5.79
C LEU A 327 63.45 84.39 6.74
N LEU A 328 63.92 83.23 7.21
CA LEU A 328 65.12 83.13 8.05
C LEU A 328 66.36 83.70 7.33
N GLU A 329 66.54 83.35 6.06
CA GLU A 329 67.64 83.87 5.25
C GLU A 329 67.53 85.38 5.04
N SER A 330 66.32 85.87 4.79
CA SER A 330 66.05 87.32 4.69
C SER A 330 66.34 88.04 5.99
N ALA A 331 65.94 87.47 7.13
CA ALA A 331 66.20 88.00 8.47
C ALA A 331 67.69 88.02 8.81
N ARG A 332 68.43 86.95 8.46
CA ARG A 332 69.91 86.89 8.58
C ARG A 332 70.57 87.99 7.77
N ARG A 333 70.21 88.11 6.50
CA ARG A 333 70.75 89.16 5.61
C ARG A 333 70.43 90.56 6.12
N LEU A 334 69.21 90.79 6.61
CA LEU A 334 68.82 92.05 7.22
C LEU A 334 69.64 92.32 8.49
N SER A 335 69.80 91.33 9.38
CA SER A 335 70.60 91.44 10.60
C SER A 335 72.06 91.82 10.29
N VAL A 336 72.69 91.18 9.29
CA VAL A 336 74.05 91.53 8.84
C VAL A 336 74.10 92.97 8.32
N ARG A 337 73.13 93.39 7.49
CA ARG A 337 73.06 94.76 6.98
C ARG A 337 72.86 95.78 8.11
N THR A 338 71.95 95.52 9.04
CA THR A 338 71.72 96.38 10.20
C THR A 338 72.97 96.47 11.06
N LYS A 339 73.69 95.36 11.28
CA LYS A 339 74.96 95.37 12.02
C LYS A 339 76.04 96.17 11.31
N THR A 340 76.13 96.02 9.99
CA THR A 340 77.06 96.81 9.16
C THR A 340 76.74 98.30 9.25
N LYS A 341 75.47 98.69 9.08
CA LYS A 341 75.03 100.08 9.23
C LYS A 341 75.23 100.63 10.63
N GLN A 342 75.06 99.80 11.66
CA GLN A 342 75.37 100.18 13.05
C GLN A 342 76.86 100.49 13.22
N ASN A 343 77.75 99.66 12.67
CA ASN A 343 79.19 99.90 12.73
C ASN A 343 79.57 101.17 11.94
N GLU A 344 79.03 101.36 10.73
CA GLU A 344 79.22 102.59 9.95
C GLU A 344 78.75 103.83 10.74
N LEU A 345 77.58 103.77 11.39
CA LEU A 345 77.11 104.86 12.25
C LEU A 345 78.02 105.11 13.44
N GLN A 346 78.59 104.06 14.04
CA GLN A 346 79.53 104.18 15.14
C GLN A 346 80.85 104.84 14.70
N GLU A 347 81.35 104.51 13.50
CA GLU A 347 82.51 105.16 12.88
C GLU A 347 82.24 106.63 12.60
N VAL A 348 81.09 106.96 11.99
CA VAL A 348 80.67 108.35 11.72
C VAL A 348 80.53 109.12 13.04
N ASN A 349 79.94 108.53 14.07
CA ASN A 349 79.83 109.15 15.39
C ASN A 349 81.21 109.37 16.04
N GLY A 350 82.14 108.44 15.86
CA GLY A 350 83.52 108.61 16.30
C GLY A 350 84.23 109.77 15.58
N ALA A 351 84.07 109.88 14.27
CA ALA A 351 84.59 110.99 13.48
C ALA A 351 83.95 112.33 13.87
N TYR A 352 82.64 112.34 14.13
CA TYR A 352 81.92 113.51 14.63
C TYR A 352 82.48 113.97 15.98
N ASN A 353 82.64 113.07 16.96
CA ASN A 353 83.20 113.40 18.27
C ASN A 353 84.65 113.92 18.17
N GLN A 354 85.46 113.38 17.26
CA GLN A 354 86.80 113.91 17.01
C GLN A 354 86.76 115.34 16.45
N GLN A 355 85.82 115.60 15.53
CA GLN A 355 85.64 116.94 14.96
C GLN A 355 85.13 117.93 16.01
N GLU A 356 84.22 117.50 16.89
CA GLU A 356 83.74 118.28 18.03
C GLU A 356 84.89 118.60 19.01
N SER A 357 85.75 117.62 19.32
CA SER A 357 86.93 117.86 20.15
C SER A 357 87.90 118.86 19.51
N LYS A 358 88.13 118.78 18.19
CA LYS A 358 88.94 119.76 17.46
C LYS A 358 88.31 121.16 17.45
N LEU A 359 86.98 121.24 17.33
CA LEU A 359 86.24 122.50 17.41
C LEU A 359 86.42 123.14 18.80
N ASN A 360 86.29 122.37 19.87
CA ASN A 360 86.53 122.84 21.24
C ASN A 360 87.98 123.28 21.45
N GLU A 361 88.95 122.57 20.86
CA GLU A 361 90.37 122.93 20.94
C GLU A 361 90.65 124.24 20.17
N LEU A 362 90.06 124.40 18.97
CA LEU A 362 90.10 125.66 18.23
C LEU A 362 89.44 126.81 18.99
N GLU A 363 88.29 126.57 19.63
CA GLU A 363 87.59 127.55 20.45
C GLU A 363 88.46 127.99 21.63
N THR A 364 89.11 127.05 22.30
CA THR A 364 90.07 127.33 23.39
C THR A 364 91.23 128.19 22.87
N THR A 365 91.78 127.85 21.71
CA THR A 365 92.87 128.61 21.07
C THR A 365 92.43 130.02 20.68
N ILE A 366 91.21 130.19 20.15
CA ILE A 366 90.64 131.50 19.83
C ILE A 366 90.46 132.33 21.10
N ASN A 367 89.97 131.73 22.19
CA ASN A 367 89.82 132.39 23.47
C ASN A 367 91.18 132.84 24.05
N GLU A 368 92.21 132.00 23.95
CA GLU A 368 93.58 132.38 24.33
C GLU A 368 94.12 133.53 23.48
N LEU A 369 94.00 133.46 22.15
CA LEU A 369 94.41 134.54 21.25
C LEU A 369 93.65 135.84 21.52
N THR A 370 92.35 135.75 21.83
CA THR A 370 91.53 136.90 22.20
C THR A 370 92.03 137.52 23.51
N SER A 371 92.38 136.70 24.50
CA SER A 371 92.97 137.18 25.76
C SER A 371 94.35 137.82 25.56
N ILE A 372 95.17 137.31 24.63
CA ILE A 372 96.44 137.95 24.23
C ILE A 372 96.19 139.31 23.58
N ILE A 373 95.21 139.40 22.67
CA ILE A 373 94.81 140.67 22.03
C ILE A 373 94.32 141.66 23.09
N GLU A 374 93.46 141.24 24.02
CA GLU A 374 92.98 142.09 25.12
C GLU A 374 94.11 142.56 26.02
N ASN A 375 95.08 141.71 26.34
CA ASN A 375 96.28 142.10 27.08
C ASN A 375 97.13 143.11 26.30
N HIS A 376 97.30 142.93 24.98
CA HIS A 376 98.01 143.90 24.16
C HIS A 376 97.26 145.23 24.03
N ILE A 377 95.93 145.21 23.94
CA ILE A 377 95.09 146.42 23.97
C ILE A 377 95.29 147.12 25.30
N THR A 378 95.21 146.40 26.43
CA THR A 378 95.42 146.96 27.77
C THR A 378 96.84 147.54 27.91
N TYR A 379 97.86 146.85 27.39
CA TYR A 379 99.24 147.34 27.37
C TYR A 379 99.41 148.60 26.51
N ILE A 380 98.75 148.67 25.34
CA ILE A 380 98.74 149.85 24.47
C ILE A 380 98.01 151.00 25.16
N GLU A 381 96.89 150.75 25.83
CA GLU A 381 96.13 151.76 26.59
C GLU A 381 96.91 152.28 27.80
N GLU A 382 97.66 151.43 28.51
CA GLU A 382 98.57 151.84 29.58
C GLU A 382 99.72 152.70 29.05
N LYS A 383 100.29 152.34 27.89
CA LYS A 383 101.31 153.14 27.21
C LYS A 383 100.74 154.47 26.71
N ASP A 384 99.54 154.50 26.14
CA ASP A 384 98.85 155.75 25.73
C ASP A 384 98.60 156.66 26.93
N ARG A 385 98.16 156.10 28.08
CA ARG A 385 98.03 156.85 29.34
C ARG A 385 99.36 157.39 29.85
N ALA A 386 100.46 156.65 29.72
CA ALA A 386 101.79 157.11 30.11
C ALA A 386 102.31 158.25 29.20
N TYR A 387 102.00 158.22 27.90
CA TYR A 387 102.37 159.29 26.97
C TYR A 387 101.53 160.56 27.14
N ARG A 388 100.25 160.45 27.55
CA ARG A 388 99.40 161.62 27.87
C ARG A 388 99.81 162.36 29.16
N GLY A 389 100.67 161.76 30.00
CA GLY A 389 101.14 162.34 31.27
C GLY A 389 102.43 163.17 31.19
N CYS A 390 103.01 163.37 30.00
CA CYS A 390 104.25 164.13 29.80
C CYS A 390 104.12 165.10 28.62
N GLU A 391 103.31 166.15 28.79
CA GLU A 391 103.50 167.41 28.08
C GLU A 391 103.16 168.58 29.03
N VAL A 392 104.12 169.49 29.12
CA VAL A 392 104.18 170.75 29.87
C VAL A 392 104.01 171.88 28.86
#